data_AF-A0A7C9F7X5-F1
#
_entry.id   AF-A0A7C9F7X5-F1
#
_cell.length_a   1.000
_cell.length_b   1.000
_cell.length_c   1.000
_cell.angle_alpha   90.00
_cell.angle_beta   90.00
_cell.angle_gamma   90.00
#
_symmetry.space_group_name_H-M   'P 1'
#
loop_
_entity.id
_entity.type
_entity.pdbx_description
1 polymer ?
#
loop_
_entity_poly.entity_id
_entity_poly.type
_entity_poly.pdbx_seq_one_letter_code
_entity_poly.pdbx_strand_id
1 'polypeptide(L)'
;MGATVTTGKCAAAFRSSEGELLYILFERHYEKNCYPHTPKWSAFAFGTRNEVLRRAFIGASDCCGGMLQSPRGEIKPENYIESWKQELNRPVQMPDIVVKLKFEDSWQATLPASRKEEVRAILERAGCADRFDTIVHDGLSATLYADTALLRLLYGVDGGASPWRVFSHHNVGTLPFDVPTTRNLAVHDADLPVVRCFAIDSNVRLVADGDKWLDGQWAYSALARFVTGPVLERELVHPGYAKAAIPVVREALSNAGPLPEGTRITARRTACREDYQRRAVDELARGLGLIGENEQAADEFTFAFSDIEGEDADRVRYRVGSMRDALTWHIPDAPTAPVPQPDCAAQGELGFA
;
A
#
# COMPACT_ATOMS: atom_id res chain seq x y z
N MET A 1 3.50 12.52 13.88
CA MET A 1 3.19 11.99 12.53
C MET A 1 2.04 12.80 11.95
N GLY A 2 2.14 13.20 10.69
CA GLY A 2 1.04 13.85 9.95
C GLY A 2 0.06 12.81 9.43
N ALA A 3 -1.16 13.24 9.14
CA ALA A 3 -2.18 12.39 8.52
C ALA A 3 -2.86 13.19 7.43
N THR A 4 -2.99 12.61 6.24
CA THR A 4 -3.80 13.17 5.18
C THR A 4 -5.26 12.84 5.46
N VAL A 5 -6.12 13.84 5.40
CA VAL A 5 -7.57 13.69 5.57
C VAL A 5 -8.26 13.77 4.22
N THR A 6 -8.84 12.66 3.77
CA THR A 6 -9.66 12.61 2.55
C THR A 6 -11.10 13.02 2.85
N THR A 7 -11.67 13.86 1.98
CA THR A 7 -12.97 14.54 2.14
C THR A 7 -13.87 14.41 0.92
N GLY A 8 -13.38 13.78 -0.16
CA GLY A 8 -14.10 13.64 -1.41
C GLY A 8 -13.31 12.79 -2.39
N LYS A 9 -14.01 12.03 -3.21
CA LYS A 9 -13.47 11.21 -4.29
C LYS A 9 -14.27 11.49 -5.55
N CYS A 10 -13.62 11.37 -6.69
CA CYS A 10 -14.26 11.50 -8.00
C CYS A 10 -13.46 10.66 -9.00
N ALA A 11 -14.15 9.77 -9.72
CA ALA A 11 -13.60 9.15 -10.92
C ALA A 11 -14.13 9.89 -12.15
N ALA A 12 -13.22 10.39 -13.00
CA ALA A 12 -13.58 10.90 -14.32
C ALA A 12 -13.16 9.88 -15.38
N ALA A 13 -13.95 9.72 -16.44
CA ALA A 13 -13.68 8.75 -17.50
C ALA A 13 -13.87 9.34 -18.90
N PHE A 14 -13.13 8.80 -19.87
CA PHE A 14 -13.22 9.14 -21.28
C PHE A 14 -12.82 7.94 -22.15
N ARG A 15 -13.06 8.05 -23.45
CA ARG A 15 -12.51 7.14 -24.45
C ARG A 15 -11.42 7.86 -25.25
N SER A 16 -10.26 7.22 -25.40
CA SER A 16 -9.23 7.72 -26.31
C SER A 16 -9.72 7.73 -27.75
N SER A 17 -8.98 8.36 -28.66
CA SER A 17 -9.23 8.29 -30.10
C SER A 17 -9.19 6.86 -30.66
N GLU A 18 -8.50 5.95 -29.96
CA GLU A 18 -8.41 4.52 -30.28
C GLU A 18 -9.55 3.71 -29.63
N GLY A 19 -10.45 4.35 -28.87
CA GLY A 19 -11.61 3.73 -28.24
C GLY A 19 -11.35 3.11 -26.85
N GLU A 20 -10.12 3.18 -26.34
CA GLU A 20 -9.75 2.66 -25.02
C GLU A 20 -10.44 3.44 -23.90
N LEU A 21 -11.08 2.74 -22.96
CA LEU A 21 -11.73 3.35 -21.81
C LEU A 21 -10.72 3.62 -20.69
N LEU A 22 -10.59 4.89 -20.32
CA LEU A 22 -9.61 5.35 -19.34
C LEU A 22 -10.26 6.19 -18.25
N TYR A 23 -9.56 6.26 -17.12
CA TYR A 23 -10.00 6.90 -15.90
C TYR A 23 -8.91 7.82 -15.37
N ILE A 24 -9.33 8.95 -14.80
CA ILE A 24 -8.52 9.81 -13.95
C ILE A 24 -9.21 9.88 -12.59
N LEU A 25 -8.48 9.56 -11.54
CA LEU A 25 -9.00 9.60 -10.18
C LEU A 25 -8.54 10.86 -9.46
N PHE A 26 -9.50 11.56 -8.85
CA PHE A 26 -9.28 12.78 -8.09
C PHE A 26 -9.70 12.58 -6.65
N GLU A 27 -8.84 12.96 -5.71
CA GLU A 27 -9.14 12.94 -4.29
C GLU A 27 -9.05 14.36 -3.71
N ARG A 28 -10.02 14.71 -2.86
CA ARG A 28 -10.03 15.98 -2.13
C ARG A 28 -9.47 15.76 -0.74
N HIS A 29 -8.36 16.38 -0.42
CA HIS A 29 -7.70 16.17 0.86
C HIS A 29 -7.10 17.43 1.48
N TYR A 30 -6.76 17.36 2.77
CA TYR A 30 -5.92 18.33 3.47
C TYR A 30 -4.99 17.59 4.45
N GLU A 31 -3.91 18.24 4.88
CA GLU A 31 -3.03 17.68 5.91
C GLU A 31 -3.56 18.06 7.30
N LYS A 32 -3.74 17.07 8.17
CA LYS A 32 -4.36 17.23 9.50
C LYS A 32 -3.61 18.21 10.40
N ASN A 33 -2.31 18.37 10.20
CA ASN A 33 -1.49 19.29 10.99
C ASN A 33 -1.38 20.71 10.39
N CYS A 34 -2.00 20.96 9.23
CA CYS A 34 -1.96 22.27 8.55
C CYS A 34 -3.26 23.05 8.79
N TYR A 35 -3.15 24.22 9.44
CA TYR A 35 -4.27 25.10 9.76
C TYR A 35 -4.18 26.43 8.99
N PRO A 36 -5.30 26.98 8.50
CA PRO A 36 -6.64 26.40 8.50
C PRO A 36 -6.77 25.22 7.52
N HIS A 37 -7.56 24.20 7.87
CA HIS A 37 -7.81 23.06 6.99
C HIS A 37 -8.54 23.54 5.74
N THR A 38 -7.82 23.54 4.61
CA THR A 38 -8.34 23.94 3.31
C THR A 38 -8.26 22.75 2.35
N PRO A 39 -9.34 21.96 2.21
CA PRO A 39 -9.34 20.81 1.31
C PRO A 39 -9.08 21.20 -0.13
N LYS A 40 -8.22 20.46 -0.83
CA LYS A 40 -7.90 20.66 -2.24
C LYS A 40 -8.08 19.36 -3.01
N TRP A 41 -8.63 19.47 -4.22
CA TRP A 41 -8.68 18.36 -5.16
C TRP A 41 -7.32 18.17 -5.82
N SER A 42 -6.92 16.92 -5.98
CA SER A 42 -5.69 16.54 -6.66
C SER A 42 -5.92 15.25 -7.44
N ALA A 43 -5.39 15.16 -8.66
CA ALA A 43 -5.40 13.90 -9.41
C ALA A 43 -4.31 12.96 -8.86
N PHE A 44 -4.66 11.73 -8.52
CA PHE A 44 -3.70 10.78 -7.93
C PHE A 44 -3.48 9.51 -8.77
N ALA A 45 -4.30 9.25 -9.79
CA ALA A 45 -4.15 8.13 -10.71
C ALA A 45 -4.67 8.45 -12.12
N PHE A 46 -4.05 7.90 -13.15
CA PHE A 46 -4.49 7.96 -14.55
C PHE A 46 -4.18 6.63 -15.26
N GLY A 47 -5.16 6.03 -15.93
CA GLY A 47 -4.97 4.78 -16.65
C GLY A 47 -6.26 4.00 -16.87
N THR A 48 -6.12 2.71 -17.19
CA THR A 48 -7.25 1.77 -17.26
C THR A 48 -7.85 1.54 -15.87
N ARG A 49 -9.05 0.94 -15.82
CA ARG A 49 -9.71 0.59 -14.55
C ARG A 49 -8.79 -0.16 -13.60
N ASN A 50 -8.09 -1.19 -14.10
CA ASN A 50 -7.26 -2.05 -13.25
C ASN A 50 -6.03 -1.29 -12.75
N GLU A 51 -5.39 -0.48 -13.60
CA GLU A 51 -4.24 0.34 -13.20
C GLU A 51 -4.62 1.33 -12.10
N VAL A 52 -5.70 2.09 -12.29
CA VAL A 52 -6.11 3.09 -11.28
C VAL A 52 -6.63 2.44 -9.99
N LEU A 53 -7.21 1.23 -10.09
CA LEU A 53 -7.59 0.45 -8.91
C LEU A 53 -6.35 -0.05 -8.15
N ARG A 54 -5.29 -0.52 -8.83
CA ARG A 54 -3.99 -0.83 -8.19
C ARG A 54 -3.48 0.38 -7.40
N ARG A 55 -3.58 1.59 -7.97
CA ARG A 55 -3.19 2.83 -7.28
C ARG A 55 -4.07 3.12 -6.05
N ALA A 56 -5.37 2.85 -6.12
CA ALA A 56 -6.28 2.97 -4.98
C ALA A 56 -5.92 2.01 -3.83
N PHE A 57 -5.44 0.80 -4.13
CA PHE A 57 -4.94 -0.14 -3.13
C PHE A 57 -3.66 0.35 -2.41
N ILE A 58 -2.78 1.08 -3.12
CA ILE A 58 -1.64 1.75 -2.48
C ILE A 58 -2.15 2.78 -1.47
N GLY A 59 -3.12 3.61 -1.84
CA GLY A 59 -3.75 4.55 -0.89
C GLY A 59 -4.49 3.86 0.27
N ALA A 60 -5.08 2.69 0.04
CA ALA A 60 -5.69 1.89 1.09
C ALA A 60 -4.65 1.40 2.12
N SER A 61 -3.41 1.16 1.70
CA SER A 61 -2.33 0.75 2.60
C SER A 61 -2.01 1.84 3.64
N ASP A 62 -2.12 3.12 3.27
CA ASP A 62 -1.95 4.26 4.18
C ASP A 62 -3.05 4.34 5.24
N CYS A 63 -4.21 3.71 4.99
CA CYS A 63 -5.29 3.59 5.98
C CYS A 63 -4.92 2.61 7.10
N CYS A 64 -4.06 1.61 6.83
CA CYS A 64 -3.73 0.55 7.80
C CYS A 64 -3.03 1.12 9.04
N GLY A 65 -2.12 2.09 8.85
CA GLY A 65 -1.38 2.76 9.93
C GLY A 65 -1.99 4.11 10.34
N GLY A 66 -3.17 4.47 9.82
CA GLY A 66 -3.83 5.73 10.12
C GLY A 66 -3.20 6.99 9.48
N MET A 67 -2.33 6.83 8.48
CA MET A 67 -1.75 7.95 7.73
C MET A 67 -2.76 8.60 6.78
N LEU A 68 -3.78 7.85 6.35
CA LEU A 68 -4.93 8.34 5.61
C LEU A 68 -6.20 8.20 6.46
N GLN A 69 -6.89 9.32 6.68
CA GLN A 69 -8.05 9.42 7.57
C GLN A 69 -9.22 10.13 6.88
N SER A 70 -10.39 10.03 7.49
CA SER A 70 -11.54 10.89 7.21
C SER A 70 -11.59 12.03 8.23
N PRO A 71 -12.42 13.06 8.03
CA PRO A 71 -12.66 14.09 9.06
C PRO A 71 -13.19 13.51 10.37
N ARG A 72 -13.74 12.28 10.35
CA ARG A 72 -14.27 11.57 11.50
C ARG A 72 -13.27 10.59 12.15
N GLY A 73 -12.03 10.54 11.66
CA GLY A 73 -11.00 9.64 12.15
C GLY A 73 -10.66 8.53 11.15
N GLU A 74 -10.20 7.39 11.66
CA GLU A 74 -9.64 6.29 10.88
C GLU A 74 -10.60 5.76 9.81
N ILE A 75 -10.04 5.40 8.67
CA ILE A 75 -10.73 4.72 7.57
C ILE A 75 -10.22 3.29 7.55
N LYS A 76 -11.12 2.30 7.42
CA LYS A 76 -10.68 0.92 7.18
C LYS A 76 -10.26 0.75 5.71
N PRO A 77 -9.14 0.07 5.41
CA PRO A 77 -8.66 -0.12 4.04
C PRO A 77 -9.71 -0.69 3.08
N GLU A 78 -10.50 -1.68 3.52
CA GLU A 78 -11.58 -2.28 2.73
C GLU A 78 -12.67 -1.27 2.34
N ASN A 79 -12.97 -0.31 3.21
CA ASN A 79 -13.96 0.74 2.95
C ASN A 79 -13.40 1.80 1.99
N TYR A 80 -12.11 2.09 2.07
CA TYR A 80 -11.45 3.00 1.14
C TYR A 80 -11.48 2.43 -0.28
N ILE A 81 -11.14 1.14 -0.44
CA ILE A 81 -11.21 0.42 -1.73
C ILE A 81 -12.64 0.40 -2.27
N GLU A 82 -13.63 0.06 -1.45
CA GLU A 82 -15.02 0.06 -1.89
C GLU A 82 -15.51 1.43 -2.32
N SER A 83 -15.09 2.50 -1.62
CA SER A 83 -15.44 3.86 -2.05
C SER A 83 -14.89 4.18 -3.45
N TRP A 84 -13.66 3.74 -3.78
CA TRP A 84 -13.12 3.90 -5.12
C TRP A 84 -13.83 3.04 -6.17
N LYS A 85 -14.21 1.81 -5.84
CA LYS A 85 -14.97 0.95 -6.75
C LYS A 85 -16.34 1.53 -7.09
N GLN A 86 -16.98 2.20 -6.13
CA GLN A 86 -18.24 2.92 -6.34
C GLN A 86 -18.07 4.09 -7.31
N GLU A 87 -17.07 4.95 -7.09
CA GLU A 87 -16.73 6.05 -8.00
C GLU A 87 -16.43 5.52 -9.42
N LEU A 88 -15.63 4.46 -9.51
CA LEU A 88 -15.25 3.82 -10.76
C LEU A 88 -16.43 3.14 -11.48
N ASN A 89 -17.53 2.83 -10.80
CA ASN A 89 -18.75 2.29 -11.43
C ASN A 89 -19.71 3.40 -11.88
N ARG A 90 -19.48 4.65 -11.45
CA ARG A 90 -20.31 5.81 -11.76
C ARG A 90 -19.44 7.03 -12.07
N PRO A 91 -18.48 6.92 -13.00
CA PRO A 91 -17.61 8.04 -13.30
C PRO A 91 -18.39 9.17 -13.97
N VAL A 92 -17.85 10.37 -13.87
CA VAL A 92 -18.28 11.53 -14.66
C VAL A 92 -17.43 11.68 -15.91
N GLN A 93 -17.92 12.39 -16.91
CA GLN A 93 -17.20 12.62 -18.14
C GLN A 93 -15.95 13.47 -17.90
N MET A 94 -14.80 13.01 -18.39
CA MET A 94 -13.60 13.84 -18.53
C MET A 94 -13.60 14.44 -19.94
N PRO A 95 -13.76 15.77 -20.10
CA PRO A 95 -13.63 16.43 -21.39
C PRO A 95 -12.22 16.28 -21.97
N ASP A 96 -12.10 16.43 -23.28
CA ASP A 96 -10.79 16.56 -23.91
C ASP A 96 -10.12 17.86 -23.45
N ILE A 97 -8.86 17.76 -23.06
CA ILE A 97 -8.07 18.89 -22.57
C ILE A 97 -6.75 18.96 -23.34
N VAL A 98 -6.21 20.16 -23.47
CA VAL A 98 -4.89 20.38 -24.04
C VAL A 98 -3.87 20.48 -22.91
N VAL A 99 -2.88 19.59 -22.93
CA VAL A 99 -1.74 19.55 -22.02
C VAL A 99 -0.52 20.13 -22.73
N LYS A 100 0.07 21.17 -22.15
CA LYS A 100 1.33 21.73 -22.62
C LYS A 100 2.50 21.04 -21.92
N LEU A 101 3.23 20.23 -22.67
CA LEU A 101 4.41 19.50 -22.21
C LEU A 101 5.63 20.38 -22.43
N LYS A 102 6.26 20.81 -21.34
CA LYS A 102 7.47 21.63 -21.37
C LYS A 102 8.26 21.42 -20.09
N PHE A 103 9.57 21.29 -20.21
CA PHE A 103 10.46 21.25 -19.05
C PHE A 103 10.63 22.64 -18.44
N GLU A 104 10.28 22.77 -17.16
CA GLU A 104 10.37 24.03 -16.44
C GLU A 104 10.91 23.80 -15.02
N ASP A 105 11.60 24.81 -14.48
CA ASP A 105 12.12 24.80 -13.11
C ASP A 105 11.07 25.35 -12.15
N SER A 106 9.97 24.62 -12.00
CA SER A 106 8.86 24.97 -11.12
C SER A 106 8.25 23.71 -10.50
N TRP A 107 7.84 23.81 -9.24
CA TRP A 107 7.14 22.71 -8.58
C TRP A 107 5.79 22.40 -9.26
N GLN A 108 5.16 23.38 -9.90
CA GLN A 108 3.92 23.25 -10.67
C GLN A 108 4.15 22.87 -12.14
N ALA A 109 5.40 22.74 -12.58
CA ALA A 109 5.71 22.39 -13.96
C ALA A 109 5.01 21.09 -14.36
N THR A 110 4.50 21.06 -15.60
CA THR A 110 3.94 19.83 -16.18
C THR A 110 5.03 18.76 -16.26
N LEU A 111 6.23 19.15 -16.73
CA LEU A 111 7.45 18.36 -16.65
C LEU A 111 8.53 19.11 -15.84
N PRO A 112 8.87 18.66 -14.62
CA PRO A 112 9.96 19.25 -13.86
C PRO A 112 11.31 19.04 -14.56
N ALA A 113 12.13 20.09 -14.64
CA ALA A 113 13.48 20.01 -15.20
C ALA A 113 14.36 18.94 -14.52
N SER A 114 14.17 18.72 -13.22
CA SER A 114 14.88 17.69 -12.44
C SER A 114 14.58 16.24 -12.87
N ARG A 115 13.49 16.00 -13.61
CA ARG A 115 13.10 14.68 -14.11
C ARG A 115 13.42 14.46 -15.59
N LYS A 116 14.19 15.36 -16.21
CA LYS A 116 14.46 15.33 -17.65
C LYS A 116 15.05 14.00 -18.13
N GLU A 117 16.05 13.46 -17.44
CA GLU A 117 16.68 12.19 -17.84
C GLU A 117 15.79 10.96 -17.58
N GLU A 118 14.96 10.99 -16.54
CA GLU A 118 13.96 9.94 -16.30
C GLU A 118 12.92 9.91 -17.44
N VAL A 119 12.41 11.08 -17.81
CA VAL A 119 11.46 11.23 -18.93
C VAL A 119 12.09 10.81 -20.25
N ARG A 120 13.36 11.17 -20.50
CA ARG A 120 14.12 10.70 -21.67
C ARG A 120 14.13 9.17 -21.74
N ALA A 121 14.56 8.51 -20.66
CA ALA A 121 14.65 7.06 -20.60
C ALA A 121 13.28 6.34 -20.74
N ILE A 122 12.19 6.98 -20.30
CA ILE A 122 10.83 6.46 -20.53
C ILE A 122 10.46 6.53 -22.01
N LEU A 123 10.63 7.69 -22.64
CA LEU A 123 10.27 7.89 -24.05
C LEU A 123 11.15 7.06 -24.99
N GLU A 124 12.44 6.93 -24.71
CA GLU A 124 13.35 6.07 -25.49
C GLU A 124 12.94 4.60 -25.43
N ARG A 125 12.64 4.07 -24.24
CA ARG A 125 12.15 2.68 -24.08
C ARG A 125 10.82 2.42 -24.79
N ALA A 126 9.99 3.45 -24.90
CA ALA A 126 8.72 3.39 -25.62
C ALA A 126 8.85 3.63 -27.13
N GLY A 127 10.05 3.91 -27.65
CA GLY A 127 10.28 4.19 -29.07
C GLY A 127 9.82 5.59 -29.52
N CYS A 128 9.69 6.54 -28.59
CA CYS A 128 9.23 7.92 -28.83
C CYS A 128 10.33 8.96 -28.57
N ALA A 129 11.59 8.65 -28.88
CA ALA A 129 12.73 9.53 -28.62
C ALA A 129 12.62 10.88 -29.37
N ASP A 130 12.05 10.87 -30.57
CA ASP A 130 11.74 12.06 -31.38
C ASP A 130 10.81 13.06 -30.65
N ARG A 131 9.87 12.55 -29.86
CA ARG A 131 8.97 13.36 -29.03
C ARG A 131 9.72 14.05 -27.89
N PHE A 132 10.75 13.40 -27.33
CA PHE A 132 11.57 14.02 -26.29
C PHE A 132 12.29 15.27 -26.81
N ASP A 133 12.94 15.16 -27.97
CA ASP A 133 13.65 16.30 -28.57
C ASP A 133 12.70 17.46 -28.87
N THR A 134 11.51 17.16 -29.40
CA THR A 134 10.46 18.16 -29.64
C THR A 134 10.04 18.88 -28.35
N ILE A 135 9.80 18.13 -27.26
CA ILE A 135 9.42 18.71 -25.96
C ILE A 135 10.53 19.61 -25.39
N VAL A 136 11.79 19.21 -25.57
CA VAL A 136 12.94 19.96 -25.05
C VAL A 136 13.18 21.27 -25.79
N HIS A 137 13.04 21.27 -27.11
CA HIS A 137 13.35 22.44 -27.93
C HIS A 137 12.17 23.40 -28.05
N ASP A 138 10.99 22.89 -28.38
CA ASP A 138 9.83 23.70 -28.77
C ASP A 138 8.67 23.60 -27.76
N GLY A 139 8.70 22.57 -26.91
CA GLY A 139 7.52 22.12 -26.17
C GLY A 139 6.54 21.38 -27.07
N LEU A 140 5.58 20.69 -26.47
CA LEU A 140 4.58 19.93 -27.21
C LEU A 140 3.18 20.18 -26.64
N SER A 141 2.20 20.46 -27.51
CA SER A 141 0.79 20.48 -27.11
C SER A 141 0.17 19.12 -27.44
N ALA A 142 -0.31 18.44 -26.42
CA ALA A 142 -0.93 17.13 -26.50
C ALA A 142 -2.39 17.23 -26.07
N THR A 143 -3.31 16.56 -26.77
CA THR A 143 -4.71 16.44 -26.34
C THR A 143 -4.91 15.16 -25.55
N LEU A 144 -5.79 15.19 -24.55
CA LEU A 144 -6.07 14.01 -23.73
C LEU A 144 -6.56 12.85 -24.59
N TYR A 145 -7.40 13.14 -25.58
CA TYR A 145 -8.05 12.12 -26.40
C TYR A 145 -7.14 11.57 -27.50
N ALA A 146 -6.36 12.42 -28.20
CA ALA A 146 -5.54 11.96 -29.33
C ALA A 146 -4.13 11.50 -28.90
N ASP A 147 -3.57 12.08 -27.84
CA ASP A 147 -2.19 11.81 -27.39
C ASP A 147 -2.18 10.97 -26.11
N THR A 148 -3.22 10.16 -25.90
CA THR A 148 -3.43 9.37 -24.70
C THR A 148 -2.22 8.47 -24.36
N ALA A 149 -1.64 7.79 -25.35
CA ALA A 149 -0.50 6.89 -25.12
C ALA A 149 0.71 7.64 -24.54
N LEU A 150 1.03 8.81 -25.11
CA LEU A 150 2.10 9.68 -24.60
C LEU A 150 1.79 10.16 -23.17
N LEU A 151 0.57 10.63 -22.93
CA LEU A 151 0.18 11.12 -21.61
C LEU A 151 0.16 10.01 -20.56
N ARG A 152 -0.19 8.77 -20.93
CA ARG A 152 -0.14 7.60 -20.02
C ARG A 152 1.31 7.20 -19.70
N LEU A 153 2.21 7.25 -20.68
CA LEU A 153 3.64 7.00 -20.44
C LEU A 153 4.24 8.00 -19.44
N LEU A 154 3.81 9.27 -19.51
CA LEU A 154 4.36 10.32 -18.66
C LEU A 154 3.66 10.41 -17.30
N TYR A 155 2.33 10.32 -17.26
CA TYR A 155 1.50 10.65 -16.09
C TYR A 155 0.59 9.52 -15.61
N GLY A 156 0.65 8.35 -16.24
CA GLY A 156 -0.10 7.17 -15.83
C GLY A 156 0.36 6.65 -14.46
N VAL A 157 -0.29 5.59 -13.97
CA VAL A 157 0.04 4.97 -12.67
C VAL A 157 1.53 4.58 -12.56
N ASP A 158 2.11 4.09 -13.66
CA ASP A 158 3.53 3.73 -13.76
C ASP A 158 4.37 4.78 -14.50
N GLY A 159 3.84 5.99 -14.66
CA GLY A 159 4.47 7.08 -15.38
C GLY A 159 5.59 7.78 -14.59
N GLY A 160 6.45 8.50 -15.31
CA GLY A 160 7.58 9.25 -14.73
C GLY A 160 7.20 10.52 -13.96
N ALA A 161 5.93 10.92 -13.97
CA ALA A 161 5.43 12.11 -13.30
C ALA A 161 4.03 11.88 -12.72
N SER A 162 3.68 12.63 -11.68
CA SER A 162 2.37 12.49 -11.04
C SER A 162 1.24 13.18 -11.85
N PRO A 163 0.04 12.59 -11.93
CA PRO A 163 -1.07 13.12 -12.74
C PRO A 163 -1.60 14.49 -12.32
N TRP A 164 -1.49 14.88 -11.04
CA TRP A 164 -1.92 16.20 -10.56
C TRP A 164 -1.21 17.38 -11.24
N ARG A 165 -0.09 17.13 -11.91
CA ARG A 165 0.65 18.15 -12.67
C ARG A 165 -0.10 18.64 -13.90
N VAL A 166 -0.96 17.80 -14.48
CA VAL A 166 -1.65 18.08 -15.74
C VAL A 166 -3.18 17.99 -15.62
N PHE A 167 -3.67 17.21 -14.66
CA PHE A 167 -5.10 17.04 -14.44
C PHE A 167 -5.58 17.82 -13.22
N SER A 168 -6.54 18.70 -13.46
CA SER A 168 -7.25 19.46 -12.44
C SER A 168 -8.70 19.00 -12.36
N HIS A 169 -9.22 18.85 -11.16
CA HIS A 169 -10.64 18.52 -10.96
C HIS A 169 -11.56 19.62 -11.53
N HIS A 170 -11.08 20.85 -11.68
CA HIS A 170 -11.85 21.92 -12.33
C HIS A 170 -12.20 21.62 -13.78
N ASN A 171 -11.49 20.70 -14.43
CA ASN A 171 -11.72 20.32 -15.81
C ASN A 171 -12.74 19.19 -15.94
N VAL A 172 -13.16 18.58 -14.83
CA VAL A 172 -14.07 17.42 -14.83
C VAL A 172 -15.48 17.88 -15.18
N GLY A 173 -16.15 17.16 -16.08
CA GLY A 173 -17.54 17.42 -16.45
C GLY A 173 -18.52 17.01 -15.35
N THR A 174 -19.78 17.43 -15.49
CA THR A 174 -20.85 17.08 -14.54
C THR A 174 -21.75 15.95 -15.05
N LEU A 175 -21.58 15.55 -16.32
CA LEU A 175 -22.39 14.52 -16.94
C LEU A 175 -21.88 13.13 -16.53
N PRO A 176 -22.75 12.19 -16.15
CA PRO A 176 -22.36 10.80 -15.98
C PRO A 176 -21.74 10.23 -17.26
N PHE A 177 -20.72 9.39 -17.12
CA PHE A 177 -20.10 8.67 -18.22
C PHE A 177 -20.46 7.18 -18.12
N ASP A 178 -21.05 6.64 -19.19
CA ASP A 178 -21.51 5.26 -19.19
C ASP A 178 -20.33 4.28 -19.28
N VAL A 179 -20.27 3.35 -18.32
CA VAL A 179 -19.21 2.34 -18.21
C VAL A 179 -19.79 0.99 -17.83
N PRO A 180 -19.14 -0.12 -18.24
CA PRO A 180 -19.49 -1.44 -17.74
C PRO A 180 -19.40 -1.49 -16.21
N THR A 181 -20.50 -1.85 -15.56
CA THR A 181 -20.53 -1.97 -14.10
C THR A 181 -19.76 -3.21 -13.65
N THR A 182 -18.81 -3.05 -12.74
CA THR A 182 -18.17 -4.19 -12.05
C THR A 182 -18.89 -4.43 -10.74
N ARG A 183 -19.50 -5.62 -10.59
CA ARG A 183 -20.18 -6.03 -9.35
C ARG A 183 -19.29 -6.94 -8.53
N ASN A 184 -19.46 -6.90 -7.22
CA ASN A 184 -18.81 -7.85 -6.33
C ASN A 184 -19.39 -9.23 -6.55
N LEU A 185 -18.50 -10.21 -6.58
CA LEU A 185 -18.80 -11.62 -6.57
C LEU A 185 -18.84 -12.12 -5.13
N ALA A 186 -19.65 -13.16 -4.87
CA ALA A 186 -19.64 -13.82 -3.58
C ALA A 186 -18.27 -14.46 -3.34
N VAL A 187 -17.80 -14.42 -2.10
CA VAL A 187 -16.54 -15.05 -1.67
C VAL A 187 -16.91 -16.21 -0.76
N HIS A 188 -16.41 -17.40 -1.05
CA HIS A 188 -16.62 -18.56 -0.20
C HIS A 188 -15.64 -18.56 0.97
N ASP A 189 -16.03 -19.09 2.12
CA ASP A 189 -15.18 -19.11 3.31
C ASP A 189 -13.86 -19.87 3.08
N ALA A 190 -13.89 -20.92 2.25
CA ALA A 190 -12.70 -21.68 1.84
C ALA A 190 -11.66 -20.85 1.06
N ASP A 191 -12.05 -19.71 0.48
CA ASP A 191 -11.18 -18.80 -0.25
C ASP A 191 -10.56 -17.70 0.63
N LEU A 192 -11.03 -17.57 1.87
CA LEU A 192 -10.52 -16.58 2.81
C LEU A 192 -9.10 -16.95 3.27
N PRO A 193 -8.25 -15.94 3.51
CA PRO A 193 -6.88 -16.19 3.92
C PRO A 193 -6.81 -16.81 5.32
N VAL A 194 -5.99 -17.85 5.46
CA VAL A 194 -5.59 -18.37 6.78
C VAL A 194 -4.30 -17.67 7.19
N VAL A 195 -4.39 -16.82 8.20
CA VAL A 195 -3.23 -16.06 8.70
C VAL A 195 -2.62 -16.77 9.89
N ARG A 196 -1.40 -17.27 9.72
CA ARG A 196 -0.59 -17.78 10.83
C ARG A 196 0.28 -16.64 11.34
N CYS A 197 0.05 -16.21 12.57
CA CYS A 197 0.83 -15.14 13.17
C CYS A 197 0.92 -15.26 14.69
N PHE A 198 1.97 -14.66 15.27
CA PHE A 198 2.19 -14.55 16.70
C PHE A 198 2.55 -13.11 17.08
N ALA A 199 2.20 -12.70 18.29
CA ALA A 199 2.63 -11.44 18.88
C ALA A 199 4.05 -11.58 19.44
N ILE A 200 4.95 -10.71 18.96
CA ILE A 200 6.29 -10.52 19.55
C ILE A 200 6.18 -9.55 20.73
N ASP A 201 5.41 -8.47 20.54
CA ASP A 201 5.06 -7.49 21.57
C ASP A 201 3.66 -6.91 21.29
N SER A 202 3.30 -5.79 21.93
CA SER A 202 2.00 -5.13 21.74
C SER A 202 1.72 -4.70 20.29
N ASN A 203 2.75 -4.36 19.51
CA ASN A 203 2.65 -3.78 18.17
C ASN A 203 3.17 -4.68 17.05
N VAL A 204 4.17 -5.51 17.34
CA VAL A 204 4.93 -6.31 16.37
C VAL A 204 4.36 -7.72 16.28
N ARG A 205 4.21 -8.19 15.04
CA ARG A 205 3.71 -9.51 14.68
C ARG A 205 4.75 -10.26 13.86
N LEU A 206 4.90 -11.54 14.19
CA LEU A 206 5.57 -12.52 13.35
C LEU A 206 4.52 -13.17 12.46
N VAL A 207 4.68 -13.13 11.14
CA VAL A 207 3.64 -13.59 10.19
C VAL A 207 4.25 -14.63 9.25
N ALA A 208 3.54 -15.74 9.01
CA ALA A 208 3.98 -16.74 8.06
C ALA A 208 3.69 -16.32 6.60
N ASP A 209 4.61 -16.66 5.69
CA ASP A 209 4.49 -16.57 4.24
C ASP A 209 4.86 -17.93 3.64
N GLY A 210 3.83 -18.71 3.28
CA GLY A 210 3.99 -20.13 3.02
C GLY A 210 4.55 -20.84 4.25
N ASP A 211 5.66 -21.56 4.11
CA ASP A 211 6.34 -22.29 5.19
C ASP A 211 7.37 -21.45 5.95
N LYS A 212 7.60 -20.19 5.54
CA LYS A 212 8.59 -19.31 6.15
C LYS A 212 7.93 -18.33 7.11
N TRP A 213 8.61 -17.99 8.18
CA TRP A 213 8.23 -16.87 9.05
C TRP A 213 8.94 -15.61 8.57
N LEU A 214 8.15 -14.58 8.26
CA LEU A 214 8.67 -13.25 7.96
C LEU A 214 9.15 -12.58 9.25
N ASP A 215 10.09 -11.64 9.13
CA ASP A 215 10.55 -10.82 10.26
C ASP A 215 9.39 -10.09 10.95
N GLY A 216 9.63 -9.65 12.19
CA GLY A 216 8.63 -8.92 12.97
C GLY A 216 8.22 -7.62 12.26
N GLN A 217 6.94 -7.48 11.98
CA GLN A 217 6.39 -6.25 11.41
C GLN A 217 5.36 -5.66 12.34
N TRP A 218 5.29 -4.33 12.41
CA TRP A 218 4.15 -3.68 13.02
C TRP A 218 2.86 -4.23 12.37
N ALA A 219 1.83 -4.54 13.16
CA ALA A 219 0.61 -5.17 12.66
C ALA A 219 0.01 -4.42 11.46
N TYR A 220 0.05 -3.07 11.49
CA TYR A 220 -0.41 -2.27 10.35
C TYR A 220 0.45 -2.43 9.09
N SER A 221 1.77 -2.65 9.24
CA SER A 221 2.68 -2.87 8.11
C SER A 221 2.44 -4.24 7.47
N ALA A 222 2.19 -5.26 8.29
CA ALA A 222 1.82 -6.59 7.79
C ALA A 222 0.49 -6.53 7.02
N LEU A 223 -0.51 -5.81 7.55
CA LEU A 223 -1.78 -5.60 6.87
C LEU A 223 -1.60 -4.83 5.55
N ALA A 224 -0.82 -3.74 5.55
CA ALA A 224 -0.52 -2.96 4.34
C ALA A 224 0.11 -3.83 3.24
N ARG A 225 1.12 -4.66 3.58
CA ARG A 225 1.73 -5.62 2.65
C ARG A 225 0.70 -6.60 2.08
N PHE A 226 -0.19 -7.12 2.93
CA PHE A 226 -1.24 -8.04 2.50
C PHE A 226 -2.23 -7.36 1.53
N VAL A 227 -2.66 -6.14 1.85
CA VAL A 227 -3.56 -5.31 1.02
C VAL A 227 -2.94 -5.06 -0.36
N THR A 228 -1.69 -4.59 -0.44
CA THR A 228 -1.06 -4.24 -1.72
C THR A 228 -0.49 -5.42 -2.50
N GLY A 229 -0.46 -6.62 -1.91
CA GLY A 229 0.05 -7.84 -2.53
C GLY A 229 -1.09 -8.82 -2.87
N PRO A 230 -1.25 -9.92 -2.12
CA PRO A 230 -2.20 -10.99 -2.46
C PRO A 230 -3.65 -10.52 -2.63
N VAL A 231 -4.12 -9.58 -1.82
CA VAL A 231 -5.50 -9.09 -1.92
C VAL A 231 -5.72 -8.31 -3.21
N LEU A 232 -4.77 -7.44 -3.57
CA LEU A 232 -4.85 -6.66 -4.80
C LEU A 232 -4.94 -7.58 -6.02
N GLU A 233 -4.03 -8.56 -6.15
CA GLU A 233 -4.04 -9.47 -7.30
C GLU A 233 -5.35 -10.25 -7.39
N ARG A 234 -5.88 -10.71 -6.24
CA ARG A 234 -7.12 -11.47 -6.21
C ARG A 234 -8.37 -10.61 -6.44
N GLU A 235 -8.40 -9.36 -5.96
CA GLU A 235 -9.51 -8.43 -6.20
C GLU A 235 -9.68 -8.10 -7.69
N LEU A 236 -8.58 -7.99 -8.43
CA LEU A 236 -8.62 -7.68 -9.87
C LEU A 236 -9.26 -8.80 -10.71
N VAL A 237 -9.22 -10.04 -10.22
CA VAL A 237 -9.84 -11.21 -10.86
C VAL A 237 -11.21 -11.53 -10.25
N HIS A 238 -11.36 -11.32 -8.94
CA HIS A 238 -12.57 -11.64 -8.18
C HIS A 238 -13.02 -10.42 -7.36
N PRO A 239 -13.72 -9.45 -7.98
CA PRO A 239 -14.14 -8.23 -7.30
C PRO A 239 -14.98 -8.53 -6.06
N GLY A 240 -14.68 -7.88 -4.93
CA GLY A 240 -15.32 -8.12 -3.64
C GLY A 240 -14.49 -8.97 -2.68
N TYR A 241 -13.41 -9.60 -3.15
CA TYR A 241 -12.46 -10.32 -2.30
C TYR A 241 -11.87 -9.45 -1.20
N ALA A 242 -11.44 -8.24 -1.51
CA ALA A 242 -10.85 -7.31 -0.54
C ALA A 242 -11.79 -7.00 0.63
N LYS A 243 -13.08 -6.81 0.34
CA LYS A 243 -14.11 -6.55 1.35
C LYS A 243 -14.27 -7.70 2.34
N ALA A 244 -14.07 -8.94 1.90
CA ALA A 244 -14.19 -10.13 2.73
C ALA A 244 -12.86 -10.48 3.43
N ALA A 245 -11.74 -10.44 2.72
CA ALA A 245 -10.44 -10.94 3.21
C ALA A 245 -9.71 -9.98 4.16
N ILE A 246 -9.76 -8.66 3.90
CA ILE A 246 -9.02 -7.67 4.71
C ILE A 246 -9.47 -7.68 6.18
N PRO A 247 -10.78 -7.71 6.52
CA PRO A 247 -11.22 -7.81 7.90
C PRO A 247 -10.68 -9.04 8.63
N VAL A 248 -10.65 -10.21 7.97
CA VAL A 248 -10.14 -11.47 8.53
C VAL A 248 -8.67 -11.34 8.91
N VAL A 249 -7.84 -10.80 8.01
CA VAL A 249 -6.41 -10.62 8.29
C VAL A 249 -6.18 -9.58 9.38
N ARG A 250 -6.90 -8.47 9.35
CA ARG A 250 -6.81 -7.43 10.37
C ARG A 250 -7.17 -7.98 11.76
N GLU A 251 -8.19 -8.82 11.85
CA GLU A 251 -8.62 -9.46 13.11
C GLU A 251 -7.58 -10.49 13.60
N ALA A 252 -7.09 -11.36 12.71
CA ALA A 252 -6.05 -12.32 13.05
C ALA A 252 -4.78 -11.64 13.59
N LEU A 253 -4.35 -10.55 12.96
CA LEU A 253 -3.20 -9.77 13.44
C LEU A 253 -3.48 -9.07 14.78
N SER A 254 -4.71 -8.62 15.02
CA SER A 254 -5.08 -7.96 16.28
C SER A 254 -5.12 -8.94 17.44
N ASN A 255 -5.60 -10.16 17.19
CA ASN A 255 -5.81 -11.22 18.17
C ASN A 255 -4.69 -12.27 18.19
N ALA A 256 -3.52 -11.95 17.62
CA ALA A 256 -2.39 -12.87 17.56
C ALA A 256 -1.96 -13.30 18.98
N GLY A 257 -1.89 -14.60 19.22
CA GLY A 257 -1.42 -15.16 20.48
C GLY A 257 0.09 -14.91 20.70
N PRO A 258 0.60 -15.03 21.93
CA PRO A 258 2.02 -14.90 22.20
C PRO A 258 2.83 -15.98 21.48
N LEU A 259 4.13 -15.71 21.25
CA LEU A 259 5.04 -16.73 20.73
C LEU A 259 5.08 -17.97 21.66
N PRO A 260 5.14 -19.19 21.11
CA PRO A 260 5.36 -20.40 21.90
C PRO A 260 6.68 -20.33 22.68
N GLU A 261 6.71 -20.83 23.92
CA GLU A 261 7.91 -20.79 24.79
C GLU A 261 9.14 -21.44 24.14
N GLY A 262 8.94 -22.50 23.33
CA GLY A 262 10.03 -23.17 22.62
C GLY A 262 10.57 -22.44 21.38
N THR A 263 10.14 -21.21 21.11
CA THR A 263 10.60 -20.44 19.95
C THR A 263 12.08 -20.11 20.07
N ARG A 264 12.87 -20.49 19.06
CA ARG A 264 14.30 -20.15 18.97
C ARG A 264 14.55 -19.19 17.83
N ILE A 265 15.52 -18.31 18.00
CA ILE A 265 15.91 -17.30 17.02
C ILE A 265 17.38 -17.48 16.72
N THR A 266 17.72 -17.62 15.44
CA THR A 266 19.10 -17.61 14.96
C THR A 266 19.41 -16.26 14.36
N ALA A 267 20.35 -15.54 14.95
CA ALA A 267 20.87 -14.28 14.43
C ALA A 267 22.14 -14.54 13.61
N ARG A 268 22.20 -13.97 12.40
CA ARG A 268 23.33 -14.06 11.46
C ARG A 268 23.88 -12.68 11.16
N ARG A 269 25.03 -12.39 11.74
CA ARG A 269 25.76 -11.14 11.49
C ARG A 269 26.25 -11.04 10.05
N THR A 270 26.60 -12.18 9.44
CA THR A 270 27.06 -12.28 8.04
C THR A 270 25.97 -11.97 7.01
N ALA A 271 24.70 -12.07 7.38
CA ALA A 271 23.57 -11.70 6.52
C ALA A 271 23.34 -10.18 6.45
N CYS A 272 23.94 -9.40 7.37
CA CYS A 272 23.84 -7.96 7.41
C CYS A 272 24.59 -7.31 6.24
N ARG A 273 23.90 -6.45 5.49
CA ARG A 273 24.47 -5.70 4.36
C ARG A 273 25.11 -4.40 4.81
N GLU A 274 24.53 -3.77 5.84
CA GLU A 274 24.93 -2.45 6.32
C GLU A 274 25.47 -2.49 7.76
N ASP A 275 26.33 -1.54 8.11
CA ASP A 275 27.00 -1.52 9.41
C ASP A 275 26.04 -1.27 10.58
N TYR A 276 24.96 -0.54 10.36
CA TYR A 276 23.93 -0.35 11.39
C TYR A 276 23.22 -1.68 11.73
N GLN A 277 23.07 -2.59 10.76
CA GLN A 277 22.47 -3.91 10.98
C GLN A 277 23.41 -4.78 11.81
N ARG A 278 24.73 -4.77 11.49
CA ARG A 278 25.74 -5.46 12.29
C ARG A 278 25.77 -4.95 13.73
N ARG A 279 25.73 -3.63 13.93
CA ARG A 279 25.64 -3.02 15.27
C ARG A 279 24.38 -3.44 16.01
N ALA A 280 23.24 -3.54 15.33
CA ALA A 280 22.01 -4.00 15.93
C ALA A 280 22.13 -5.46 16.44
N VAL A 281 22.76 -6.34 15.67
CA VAL A 281 23.04 -7.73 16.07
C VAL A 281 24.01 -7.77 17.27
N ASP A 282 25.07 -6.95 17.25
CA ASP A 282 26.02 -6.84 18.36
C ASP A 282 25.31 -6.34 19.65
N GLU A 283 24.41 -5.35 19.52
CA GLU A 283 23.60 -4.85 20.64
C GLU A 283 22.58 -5.89 21.16
N LEU A 284 22.03 -6.74 20.29
CA LEU A 284 21.18 -7.86 20.69
C LEU A 284 21.96 -8.89 21.50
N ALA A 285 23.14 -9.31 21.01
CA ALA A 285 23.99 -10.25 21.72
C ALA A 285 24.40 -9.71 23.10
N ARG A 286 24.67 -8.39 23.21
CA ARG A 286 24.96 -7.73 24.48
C ARG A 286 23.75 -7.72 25.42
N GLY A 287 22.55 -7.41 24.88
CA GLY A 287 21.30 -7.46 25.66
C GLY A 287 20.97 -8.86 26.19
N LEU A 288 21.43 -9.90 25.51
CA LEU A 288 21.33 -11.31 25.94
C LEU A 288 22.48 -11.75 26.86
N GLY A 289 23.44 -10.87 27.16
CA GLY A 289 24.61 -11.20 27.99
C GLY A 289 25.61 -12.15 27.32
N LEU A 290 25.57 -12.30 25.99
CA LEU A 290 26.47 -13.19 25.25
C LEU A 290 27.86 -12.59 25.01
N ILE A 291 27.97 -11.26 25.05
CA ILE A 291 29.21 -10.51 24.81
C ILE A 291 29.30 -9.27 25.72
N GLY A 292 30.51 -8.76 25.93
CA GLY A 292 30.78 -7.53 26.69
C GLY A 292 30.46 -6.21 25.95
N GLU A 293 30.71 -5.07 26.61
CA GLU A 293 30.40 -3.73 26.07
C GLU A 293 31.11 -3.41 24.75
N ASN A 294 32.37 -3.84 24.59
CA ASN A 294 33.22 -3.52 23.43
C ASN A 294 33.52 -4.73 22.54
N GLU A 295 32.77 -5.81 22.71
CA GLU A 295 32.96 -7.04 21.94
C GLU A 295 32.00 -7.08 20.74
N GLN A 296 32.36 -7.87 19.73
CA GLN A 296 31.52 -8.17 18.58
C GLN A 296 30.82 -9.51 18.80
N ALA A 297 29.57 -9.62 18.35
CA ALA A 297 28.87 -10.89 18.36
C ALA A 297 29.55 -11.90 17.43
N ALA A 298 29.37 -13.19 17.71
CA ALA A 298 29.71 -14.25 16.78
C ALA A 298 28.98 -14.06 15.43
N ASP A 299 29.55 -14.62 14.36
CA ASP A 299 28.95 -14.56 13.02
C ASP A 299 27.54 -15.15 12.97
N GLU A 300 27.28 -16.16 13.82
CA GLU A 300 25.98 -16.76 14.04
C GLU A 300 25.83 -17.14 15.53
N PHE A 301 24.66 -16.85 16.11
CA PHE A 301 24.28 -17.35 17.43
C PHE A 301 22.78 -17.63 17.50
N THR A 302 22.39 -18.56 18.37
CA THR A 302 20.99 -18.96 18.58
C THR A 302 20.61 -18.81 20.04
N PHE A 303 19.43 -18.26 20.30
CA PHE A 303 18.88 -18.05 21.63
C PHE A 303 17.38 -18.38 21.65
N ALA A 304 16.80 -18.64 22.83
CA ALA A 304 15.36 -18.79 22.97
C ALA A 304 14.70 -17.42 23.12
N PHE A 305 13.47 -17.26 22.62
CA PHE A 305 12.74 -16.00 22.81
C PHE A 305 12.47 -15.71 24.31
N SER A 306 12.33 -16.77 25.12
CA SER A 306 12.24 -16.68 26.57
C SER A 306 13.48 -16.09 27.23
N ASP A 307 14.65 -16.12 26.59
CA ASP A 307 15.89 -15.55 27.15
C ASP A 307 15.86 -14.01 27.16
N ILE A 308 14.89 -13.39 26.49
CA ILE A 308 14.68 -11.93 26.52
C ILE A 308 13.87 -11.54 27.76
N GLU A 309 14.60 -11.31 28.86
CA GLU A 309 14.06 -10.90 30.16
C GLU A 309 14.72 -9.61 30.69
N GLY A 310 14.20 -9.09 31.81
CA GLY A 310 14.74 -7.90 32.48
C GLY A 310 14.12 -6.56 32.05
N GLU A 311 14.63 -5.46 32.61
CA GLU A 311 14.09 -4.11 32.40
C GLU A 311 14.16 -3.64 30.93
N ASP A 312 15.11 -4.17 30.16
CA ASP A 312 15.30 -3.84 28.73
C ASP A 312 14.53 -4.77 27.77
N ALA A 313 13.76 -5.75 28.28
CA ALA A 313 13.14 -6.79 27.46
C ALA A 313 12.26 -6.25 26.33
N ASP A 314 11.43 -5.23 26.59
CA ASP A 314 10.56 -4.64 25.56
C ASP A 314 11.37 -3.96 24.45
N ARG A 315 12.47 -3.28 24.80
CA ARG A 315 13.38 -2.68 23.82
C ARG A 315 14.05 -3.75 22.97
N VAL A 316 14.46 -4.86 23.57
CA VAL A 316 15.09 -5.98 22.85
C VAL A 316 14.07 -6.67 21.95
N ARG A 317 12.85 -6.96 22.42
CA ARG A 317 11.76 -7.55 21.61
C ARG A 317 11.40 -6.69 20.41
N TYR A 318 11.25 -5.38 20.62
CA TYR A 318 11.02 -4.43 19.53
C TYR A 318 12.13 -4.49 18.47
N ARG A 319 13.40 -4.52 18.91
CA ARG A 319 14.55 -4.59 18.01
C ARG A 319 14.61 -5.91 17.24
N VAL A 320 14.40 -7.04 17.91
CA VAL A 320 14.29 -8.36 17.29
C VAL A 320 13.22 -8.35 16.19
N GLY A 321 12.10 -7.65 16.40
CA GLY A 321 11.12 -7.41 15.35
C GLY A 321 11.71 -6.70 14.13
N SER A 322 12.52 -5.66 14.34
CA SER A 322 13.01 -4.77 13.28
C SER A 322 14.24 -5.27 12.48
N MET A 323 14.94 -6.32 12.93
CA MET A 323 16.20 -6.79 12.33
C MET A 323 15.97 -7.67 11.09
N ARG A 324 15.54 -7.04 10.00
CA ARG A 324 15.24 -7.72 8.74
C ARG A 324 16.47 -8.41 8.16
N ASP A 325 16.25 -9.59 7.56
CA ASP A 325 17.26 -10.44 6.89
C ASP A 325 18.35 -11.05 7.80
N ALA A 326 18.55 -10.53 9.01
CA ALA A 326 19.56 -10.99 9.96
C ALA A 326 19.05 -12.11 10.89
N LEU A 327 17.73 -12.32 10.97
CA LEU A 327 17.14 -13.28 11.89
C LEU A 327 16.47 -14.44 11.14
N THR A 328 16.45 -15.60 11.78
CA THR A 328 15.65 -16.75 11.35
C THR A 328 14.90 -17.30 12.54
N TRP A 329 13.60 -17.46 12.37
CA TRP A 329 12.69 -17.89 13.41
C TRP A 329 12.44 -19.39 13.31
N HIS A 330 12.70 -20.10 14.40
CA HIS A 330 12.44 -21.51 14.57
C HIS A 330 11.31 -21.67 15.57
N ILE A 331 10.08 -21.66 15.05
CA ILE A 331 8.90 -21.88 15.87
C ILE A 331 8.68 -23.38 15.98
N PRO A 332 8.55 -23.96 17.19
CA PRO A 332 8.17 -25.35 17.35
C PRO A 332 6.83 -25.58 16.64
N ASP A 333 6.62 -26.79 16.10
CA ASP A 333 5.35 -27.14 15.45
C ASP A 333 4.20 -26.89 16.42
N ALA A 334 3.56 -25.73 16.28
CA ALA A 334 2.33 -25.44 16.99
C ALA A 334 1.26 -26.34 16.37
N PRO A 335 0.39 -26.97 17.17
CA PRO A 335 -0.79 -27.59 16.61
C PRO A 335 -1.50 -26.54 15.77
N THR A 336 -1.87 -26.93 14.55
CA THR A 336 -2.63 -26.16 13.58
C THR A 336 -4.02 -25.86 14.14
N ALA A 337 -4.12 -25.07 15.20
CA ALA A 337 -5.37 -24.64 15.76
C ALA A 337 -5.85 -23.48 14.88
N PRO A 338 -6.96 -23.64 14.14
CA PRO A 338 -7.60 -22.48 13.55
C PRO A 338 -7.92 -21.52 14.70
N VAL A 339 -7.62 -20.23 14.51
CA VAL A 339 -8.21 -19.18 15.34
C VAL A 339 -9.72 -19.47 15.36
N PRO A 340 -10.37 -19.59 16.54
CA PRO A 340 -11.80 -19.82 16.59
C PRO A 340 -12.47 -18.73 15.76
N GLN A 341 -13.14 -19.12 14.67
CA GLN A 341 -14.10 -18.24 14.04
C GLN A 341 -15.13 -17.90 15.13
N PRO A 342 -15.52 -16.63 15.33
CA PRO A 342 -16.61 -16.32 16.21
C PRO A 342 -17.82 -17.14 15.75
N ASP A 343 -18.35 -17.99 16.64
CA ASP A 343 -19.57 -18.75 16.42
C ASP A 343 -20.64 -17.79 15.93
N CYS A 344 -21.01 -17.94 14.66
CA CYS A 344 -22.19 -17.30 14.10
C CYS A 344 -23.41 -18.08 14.59
N ALA A 345 -23.68 -18.01 15.91
CA ALA A 345 -24.82 -18.62 16.55
C ALA A 345 -25.80 -17.53 16.99
N ALA A 346 -26.77 -17.23 16.13
CA ALA A 346 -28.18 -17.43 16.42
C ALA A 346 -29.03 -16.76 15.34
N GLN A 347 -29.65 -17.60 14.51
CA GLN A 347 -30.89 -17.28 13.82
C GLN A 347 -31.91 -16.83 14.88
N GLY A 348 -32.28 -15.55 14.84
CA GLY A 348 -33.51 -15.06 15.43
C GLY A 348 -34.51 -14.86 14.30
N GLU A 349 -35.41 -15.84 14.13
CA GLU A 349 -36.65 -15.65 13.38
C GLU A 349 -37.41 -14.46 14.00
N LEU A 350 -37.57 -13.39 13.23
CA LEU A 350 -38.59 -12.38 13.50
C LEU A 350 -39.77 -12.69 12.57
N GLY A 351 -40.69 -13.51 13.08
CA GLY A 351 -42.05 -13.57 12.57
C GLY A 351 -42.76 -12.25 12.86
N PHE A 352 -43.35 -11.65 11.82
CA PHE A 352 -44.34 -10.60 11.98
C PHE A 352 -45.71 -11.17 11.64
N ALA A 353 -46.60 -11.10 12.61
CA ALA A 353 -48.05 -11.07 12.42
C ALA A 353 -48.47 -9.65 12.02
#